data_AF-A0AA39QS50-F1
#
_entry.id   AF-A0AA39QS50-F1
#
_cell.length_a   1.000
_cell.length_b   1.000
_cell.length_c   1.000
_cell.angle_alpha   90.00
_cell.angle_beta   90.00
_cell.angle_gamma   90.00
#
_symmetry.space_group_name_H-M   'P 1'
#
loop_
_entity.id
_entity.type
_entity.pdbx_description
1 polymer ?
#
loop_
_entity_poly.entity_id
_entity_poly.type
_entity_poly.pdbx_seq_one_letter_code
_entity_poly.pdbx_strand_id
1 'polypeptide(L)'
;MRLRIQTEPPLPQLKAWFPLPDDAIIYDLKISLCSTVQVLRAAKIKPGELTLELDGFELLDELASSGVVGDTDLIVIKTKQAASSKKRKAESESPVARDAKRLKPVIVSSDSDETTDSDSSTDSSSDDSSSSDSPSSTSSPSVVSVRKKFPPPPVNPQNHVPPGWGSQQTRSRNQRRRLKKKYEAEAAGSNPPTAPRPKALSSTNGVPLGHKAPAENELSLSMFSLGNKNKKKGFKQKLALPATPKIVFQAQTPRLVPPSEQEDLPTNMFVTSVDVEEGKWGKKAKKEAIEEVALDYGEEDAIEGADAIHEEANKMWETVEATFDSYPVITQPEQSHVGNLVTWKALALNPITFSPEVSLHLARVEAVNADNAYIISRLVRPGWEVGEEPAVDETITWGDVLIMGLKNADQE
;
A
#
# COMPACT_ATOMS: atom_id res chain seq x y z
N MET A 1 -2.49 21.10 18.89
CA MET A 1 -2.93 19.78 19.40
C MET A 1 -2.31 19.42 20.78
N ARG A 2 -2.84 18.40 21.48
CA ARG A 2 -2.33 17.86 22.76
C ARG A 2 -1.96 16.37 22.63
N LEU A 3 -0.71 16.06 22.95
CA LEU A 3 -0.14 14.73 22.82
C LEU A 3 0.01 14.05 24.17
N ARG A 4 -0.15 12.73 24.23
CA ARG A 4 0.27 11.93 25.37
C ARG A 4 1.72 11.52 25.13
N ILE A 5 2.61 11.84 26.06
CA ILE A 5 4.02 11.43 25.96
C ILE A 5 4.34 10.39 27.04
N GLN A 6 5.15 9.40 26.67
CA GLN A 6 5.67 8.39 27.57
C GLN A 6 7.17 8.19 27.33
N THR A 7 7.99 8.21 28.38
CA THR A 7 9.42 7.86 28.25
C THR A 7 9.66 6.37 28.52
N GLU A 8 10.65 5.79 27.83
CA GLU A 8 11.12 4.42 28.07
C GLU A 8 12.54 4.38 28.68
N PRO A 9 12.88 3.28 29.40
CA PRO A 9 14.25 3.04 29.88
C PRO A 9 15.27 3.16 28.73
N PRO A 10 16.43 3.81 28.95
CA PRO A 10 17.05 4.15 30.24
C PRO A 10 16.59 5.46 30.87
N LEU A 11 15.61 6.15 30.29
CA LEU A 11 15.08 7.39 30.87
C LEU A 11 14.21 7.10 32.10
N PRO A 12 14.17 8.02 33.08
CA PRO A 12 13.17 7.97 34.14
C PRO A 12 11.76 7.94 33.54
N GLN A 13 10.91 7.07 34.06
CA GLN A 13 9.53 6.92 33.58
C GLN A 13 8.76 8.23 33.79
N LEU A 14 8.14 8.71 32.72
CA LEU A 14 7.33 9.90 32.68
C LEU A 14 6.12 9.61 31.80
N LYS A 15 4.93 10.00 32.27
CA LYS A 15 3.70 10.06 31.48
C LYS A 15 3.07 11.43 31.68
N ALA A 16 2.89 12.18 30.60
CA ALA A 16 2.37 13.55 30.68
C ALA A 16 1.63 13.93 29.40
N TRP A 17 0.83 14.99 29.48
CA TRP A 17 0.27 15.65 28.31
C TRP A 17 1.21 16.77 27.85
N PHE A 18 1.43 16.88 26.55
CA PHE A 18 2.33 17.84 25.94
C PHE A 18 1.62 18.66 24.85
N PRO A 19 1.62 20.00 24.92
CA PRO A 19 1.06 20.83 23.87
C PRO A 19 1.99 20.88 22.65
N LEU A 20 1.46 20.64 21.45
CA LEU A 20 2.20 20.73 20.19
C LEU A 20 1.53 21.77 19.25
N PRO A 21 2.31 22.69 18.65
CA PRO A 21 1.83 23.57 17.58
C PRO A 21 1.50 22.77 16.32
N ASP A 22 0.43 23.15 15.60
CA ASP A 22 -0.09 22.32 14.51
C ASP A 22 0.86 22.26 13.29
N ASP A 23 1.68 23.29 13.09
CA ASP A 23 2.62 23.43 11.96
C ASP A 23 4.07 23.04 12.29
N ALA A 24 4.30 22.32 13.39
CA ALA A 24 5.65 21.98 13.83
C ALA A 24 6.21 20.76 13.07
N ILE A 25 7.50 20.78 12.77
CA ILE A 25 8.20 19.60 12.27
C ILE A 25 8.54 18.69 13.48
N ILE A 26 8.64 17.37 13.28
CA ILE A 26 9.03 16.42 14.34
C ILE A 26 10.36 16.82 15.03
N TYR A 27 11.31 17.41 14.30
CA TYR A 27 12.53 17.94 14.90
C TYR A 27 12.28 19.09 15.91
N ASP A 28 11.36 20.00 15.59
CA ASP A 28 10.98 21.10 16.49
C ASP A 28 10.25 20.58 17.75
N LEU A 29 9.47 19.50 17.60
CA LEU A 29 8.91 18.77 18.73
C LEU A 29 10.02 18.21 19.63
N LYS A 30 11.07 17.60 19.07
CA LYS A 30 12.22 17.11 19.86
C LYS A 30 12.93 18.26 20.59
N ILE A 31 13.12 19.40 19.94
CA ILE A 31 13.68 20.62 20.57
C ILE A 31 12.80 21.05 21.75
N SER A 32 11.49 21.15 21.53
CA SER A 32 10.52 21.59 22.55
C SER A 32 10.43 20.61 23.73
N LEU A 33 10.53 19.30 23.48
CA LEU A 33 10.60 18.27 24.51
C LEU A 33 11.89 18.40 25.35
N CYS A 34 13.05 18.52 24.71
CA CYS A 34 14.33 18.73 25.39
C CYS A 34 14.36 20.02 26.21
N SER A 35 13.76 21.10 25.71
CA SER A 35 13.71 22.38 26.43
C SER A 35 12.72 22.31 27.59
N THR A 36 11.55 21.71 27.43
CA THR A 36 10.42 21.84 28.37
C THR A 36 10.38 20.73 29.42
N VAL A 37 10.67 19.48 29.04
CA VAL A 37 10.54 18.31 29.92
C VAL A 37 11.75 18.21 30.85
N GLN A 38 11.54 18.39 32.15
CA GLN A 38 12.61 18.43 33.16
C GLN A 38 13.45 17.15 33.19
N VAL A 39 12.85 15.98 32.98
CA VAL A 39 13.54 14.69 32.96
C VAL A 39 14.59 14.62 31.84
N LEU A 40 14.23 15.09 30.64
CA LEU A 40 15.13 15.13 29.48
C LEU A 40 16.23 16.18 29.68
N ARG A 41 15.87 17.34 30.23
CA ARG A 41 16.80 18.42 30.55
C ARG A 41 17.83 17.99 31.60
N ALA A 42 17.41 17.30 32.66
CA ALA A 42 18.28 16.78 33.71
C ALA A 42 19.28 15.75 33.18
N ALA A 43 18.86 14.93 32.20
CA ALA A 43 19.71 13.96 31.52
C ALA A 43 20.65 14.57 30.45
N LYS A 44 20.51 15.87 30.14
CA LYS A 44 21.30 16.61 29.12
C LYS A 44 21.26 15.97 27.73
N ILE A 45 20.12 15.40 27.35
CA ILE A 45 19.93 14.72 26.07
C ILE A 45 19.74 15.75 24.97
N LYS A 46 20.41 15.56 23.83
CA LYS A 46 20.26 16.42 22.66
C LYS A 46 19.05 15.98 21.82
N PRO A 47 18.39 16.89 21.07
CA PRO A 47 17.28 16.52 20.20
C PRO A 47 17.60 15.38 19.23
N GLY A 48 18.79 15.37 18.62
CA GLY A 48 19.23 14.30 17.71
C GLY A 48 19.51 12.94 18.37
N GLU A 49 19.57 12.88 19.71
CA GLU A 49 19.71 11.63 20.47
C GLU A 49 18.34 11.04 20.86
N LEU A 50 17.24 11.75 20.58
CA LEU A 50 15.89 11.26 20.84
C LEU A 50 15.32 10.53 19.61
N THR A 51 14.69 9.39 19.89
CA THR A 51 13.77 8.70 18.97
C THR A 51 12.36 8.89 19.49
N LEU A 52 11.45 9.32 18.62
CA LEU A 52 10.03 9.38 18.92
C LEU A 52 9.36 8.24 18.15
N GLU A 53 8.57 7.42 18.84
CA GLU A 53 7.80 6.34 18.22
C GLU A 53 6.30 6.58 18.40
N LEU A 54 5.54 6.33 17.34
CA LEU A 54 4.07 6.29 17.34
C LEU A 54 3.66 4.89 16.87
N ASP A 55 2.90 4.15 17.69
CA ASP A 55 2.49 2.76 17.42
C ASP A 55 3.63 1.81 17.03
N GLY A 56 4.84 2.06 17.56
CA GLY A 56 6.04 1.26 17.30
C GLY A 56 6.80 1.66 16.02
N PHE A 57 6.38 2.72 15.34
CA PHE A 57 7.07 3.29 14.17
C PHE A 57 7.86 4.53 14.56
N GLU A 58 9.14 4.61 14.14
CA GLU A 58 9.99 5.79 14.37
C GLU A 58 9.52 6.97 13.51
N LEU A 59 9.27 8.11 14.15
CA LEU A 59 8.96 9.37 13.49
C LEU A 59 10.27 10.03 13.02
N LEU A 60 10.36 10.29 11.71
CA LEU A 60 11.51 10.95 11.09
C LEU A 60 11.51 12.45 11.36
N ASP A 61 12.70 13.02 11.46
CA ASP A 61 12.91 14.43 11.83
C ASP A 61 12.37 15.42 10.79
N GLU A 62 12.20 15.01 9.54
CA GLU A 62 11.78 15.86 8.43
C GLU A 62 10.26 15.91 8.21
N LEU A 63 9.50 15.07 8.93
CA LEU A 63 8.05 15.00 8.77
C LEU A 63 7.35 16.17 9.47
N ALA A 64 6.33 16.72 8.80
CA ALA A 64 5.40 17.65 9.43
C ALA A 64 4.47 16.90 10.39
N SER A 65 4.16 17.50 11.54
CA SER A 65 3.22 16.88 12.50
C SER A 65 1.79 16.79 11.98
N SER A 66 1.39 17.73 11.11
CA SER A 66 0.00 17.99 10.69
C SER A 66 -0.71 16.85 9.94
N GLY A 67 -0.01 15.79 9.51
CA GLY A 67 -0.62 14.63 8.85
C GLY A 67 -0.31 13.27 9.50
N VAL A 68 0.59 13.24 10.48
CA VAL A 68 1.08 11.98 11.06
C VAL A 68 0.65 11.81 12.50
N VAL A 69 0.55 12.90 13.25
CA VAL A 69 0.26 12.88 14.69
C VAL A 69 -1.11 13.50 14.93
N GLY A 70 -2.05 12.70 15.40
CA GLY A 70 -3.39 13.13 15.79
C GLY A 70 -3.44 13.70 17.21
N ASP A 71 -4.55 14.41 17.50
CA ASP A 71 -4.85 14.82 18.87
C ASP A 71 -5.08 13.57 19.73
N THR A 72 -4.47 13.53 20.91
CA THR A 72 -4.47 12.38 21.85
C THR A 72 -3.56 11.19 21.50
N ASP A 73 -2.72 11.27 20.47
CA ASP A 73 -1.76 10.21 20.18
C ASP A 73 -0.73 9.99 21.30
N LEU A 74 -0.29 8.73 21.45
CA LEU A 74 0.74 8.34 22.42
C LEU A 74 2.10 8.28 21.74
N ILE A 75 2.93 9.28 22.00
CA ILE A 75 4.32 9.30 21.55
C ILE A 75 5.22 8.69 22.63
N VAL A 76 5.95 7.65 22.25
CA VAL A 76 6.96 7.00 23.07
C VAL A 76 8.33 7.63 22.80
N ILE A 77 8.95 8.17 23.84
CA ILE A 77 10.25 8.85 23.80
C ILE A 77 11.32 7.85 24.23
N LYS A 78 12.26 7.56 23.33
CA LYS A 78 13.45 6.75 23.58
C LYS A 78 14.72 7.54 23.35
N THR A 79 15.81 7.12 23.99
CA THR A 79 17.15 7.62 23.66
C THR A 79 17.83 6.66 22.69
N LYS A 80 18.37 7.19 21.58
CA LYS A 80 19.32 6.48 20.74
C LYS A 80 20.54 6.21 21.60
N GLN A 81 20.74 4.96 22.02
CA GLN A 81 22.01 4.57 22.61
C GLN A 81 23.05 4.81 21.52
N ALA A 82 23.86 5.88 21.68
CA ALA A 82 25.00 6.12 20.82
C ALA A 82 25.78 4.81 20.82
N ALA A 83 25.75 4.09 19.70
CA ALA A 83 26.42 2.81 19.58
C ALA A 83 27.88 3.10 19.84
N SER A 84 28.30 2.84 21.09
CA SER A 84 29.61 3.27 21.55
C SER A 84 30.57 2.38 20.81
N SER A 85 31.05 2.88 19.68
CA SER A 85 32.08 2.30 18.86
C SER A 85 33.40 2.52 19.58
N LYS A 86 33.48 2.02 20.82
CA LYS A 86 34.74 1.60 21.43
C LYS A 86 35.24 0.40 20.63
N LYS A 87 35.71 0.73 19.42
CA LYS A 87 36.64 -0.06 18.65
C LYS A 87 37.78 -0.34 19.61
N ARG A 88 37.82 -1.57 20.13
CA ARG A 88 38.85 -2.02 21.06
C ARG A 88 40.19 -1.68 20.40
N LYS A 89 40.89 -0.70 20.98
CA LYS A 89 42.29 -0.42 20.67
C LYS A 89 43.03 -1.68 21.11
N ALA A 90 43.40 -2.52 20.14
CA ALA A 90 44.33 -3.59 20.39
C ALA A 90 45.57 -2.96 21.02
N GLU A 91 45.91 -3.38 22.24
CA GLU A 91 47.18 -3.03 22.87
C GLU A 91 48.30 -3.58 21.97
N SER A 92 48.90 -2.71 21.17
CA SER A 92 50.13 -3.01 20.47
C SER A 92 51.27 -2.84 21.46
N GLU A 93 51.79 -3.95 21.96
CA GLU A 93 53.14 -4.01 22.52
C GLU A 93 54.14 -3.56 21.43
N SER A 94 54.93 -2.54 21.74
CA SER A 94 56.17 -2.20 21.06
C SER A 94 57.34 -2.93 21.73
N PRO A 95 58.60 -2.97 21.21
CA PRO A 95 59.11 -2.60 19.87
C PRO A 95 60.14 -3.62 19.28
N VAL A 96 60.31 -3.71 17.96
CA VAL A 96 61.64 -3.96 17.37
C VAL A 96 61.78 -3.24 16.04
N ALA A 97 62.70 -2.29 16.00
CA ALA A 97 63.14 -1.55 14.83
C ALA A 97 63.74 -2.48 13.76
N ARG A 98 63.32 -2.32 12.50
CA ARG A 98 64.20 -2.55 11.35
C ARG A 98 63.95 -1.50 10.27
N ASP A 99 64.99 -0.69 10.07
CA ASP A 99 65.30 0.05 8.87
C ASP A 99 65.12 -0.80 7.61
N ALA A 100 64.39 -0.28 6.62
CA ALA A 100 64.69 -0.54 5.22
C ALA A 100 64.10 0.56 4.31
N LYS A 101 65.02 1.21 3.61
CA LYS A 101 64.86 2.21 2.56
C LYS A 101 64.25 1.60 1.28
N ARG A 102 63.87 2.49 0.35
CA ARG A 102 63.57 2.32 -1.11
C ARG A 102 62.09 2.04 -1.41
N LEU A 103 61.44 2.63 -2.42
CA LEU A 103 61.77 3.58 -3.48
C LEU A 103 60.44 4.13 -4.04
N LYS A 104 60.47 5.35 -4.60
CA LYS A 104 59.41 5.93 -5.44
C LYS A 104 59.21 5.11 -6.73
N PRO A 105 58.05 5.23 -7.39
CA PRO A 105 58.12 5.70 -8.78
C PRO A 105 57.09 6.78 -9.13
N VAL A 106 57.56 7.67 -10.01
CA VAL A 106 56.87 8.73 -10.76
C VAL A 106 56.84 8.28 -12.21
N ILE A 107 55.67 8.20 -12.87
CA ILE A 107 55.47 8.19 -14.35
C ILE A 107 54.03 8.70 -14.61
N VAL A 108 53.83 9.98 -15.00
CA VAL A 108 53.48 10.55 -16.34
C VAL A 108 52.34 9.83 -17.10
N SER A 109 51.16 10.45 -17.28
CA SER A 109 50.68 11.26 -18.43
C SER A 109 50.52 10.50 -19.75
N SER A 110 49.28 10.41 -20.28
CA SER A 110 49.00 10.51 -21.73
C SER A 110 47.50 10.66 -22.02
N ASP A 111 47.23 11.56 -22.96
CA ASP A 111 45.95 11.99 -23.57
C ASP A 111 45.32 10.98 -24.55
N SER A 112 44.05 11.28 -24.90
CA SER A 112 43.42 11.25 -26.25
C SER A 112 42.20 10.35 -26.51
N ASP A 113 41.09 11.07 -26.71
CA ASP A 113 40.11 11.07 -27.83
C ASP A 113 38.97 10.04 -27.98
N GLU A 114 37.76 10.63 -27.87
CA GLU A 114 36.54 10.53 -28.70
C GLU A 114 36.11 9.21 -29.34
N THR A 115 34.94 8.72 -28.93
CA THR A 115 33.83 8.41 -29.87
C THR A 115 32.48 8.57 -29.16
N THR A 116 31.59 9.34 -29.79
CA THR A 116 30.14 9.37 -29.60
C THR A 116 29.50 8.01 -29.86
N ASP A 117 28.50 7.64 -29.07
CA ASP A 117 27.14 7.38 -29.58
C ASP A 117 26.17 7.13 -28.41
N SER A 118 25.02 7.78 -28.54
CA SER A 118 23.83 7.73 -27.70
C SER A 118 23.26 6.31 -27.58
N ASP A 119 22.66 6.00 -26.42
CA ASP A 119 21.22 5.71 -26.37
C ASP A 119 20.73 5.56 -24.93
N SER A 120 19.62 6.24 -24.70
CA SER A 120 18.84 6.40 -23.48
C SER A 120 17.98 5.19 -23.17
N SER A 121 17.90 4.79 -21.90
CA SER A 121 16.64 4.43 -21.25
C SER A 121 16.83 4.31 -19.74
N THR A 122 15.99 5.07 -19.03
CA THR A 122 15.93 5.28 -17.59
C THR A 122 14.64 4.68 -17.06
N ASP A 123 14.71 3.59 -16.30
CA ASP A 123 13.55 3.10 -15.57
C ASP A 123 13.96 2.74 -14.14
N SER A 124 13.35 3.47 -13.20
CA SER A 124 13.55 3.51 -11.76
C SER A 124 12.98 2.31 -11.01
N SER A 125 13.40 2.21 -9.72
CA SER A 125 12.62 1.73 -8.54
C SER A 125 12.22 0.24 -8.53
N SER A 126 12.12 -0.47 -7.41
CA SER A 126 11.99 -0.14 -5.98
C SER A 126 12.33 -1.38 -5.16
N ASP A 127 12.65 -1.12 -3.90
CA ASP A 127 12.62 -2.04 -2.76
C ASP A 127 11.30 -2.83 -2.66
N ASP A 128 11.37 -4.09 -2.22
CA ASP A 128 10.44 -4.61 -1.21
C ASP A 128 10.85 -5.99 -0.65
N SER A 129 11.11 -5.96 0.66
CA SER A 129 10.61 -6.87 1.69
C SER A 129 10.82 -8.39 1.60
N SER A 130 11.63 -8.83 2.55
CA SER A 130 11.70 -10.11 3.24
C SER A 130 10.36 -10.81 3.51
N SER A 131 10.29 -12.12 3.25
CA SER A 131 9.46 -13.04 4.04
C SER A 131 10.18 -14.37 4.23
N SER A 132 10.67 -14.56 5.45
CA SER A 132 11.31 -15.75 5.98
C SER A 132 10.26 -16.58 6.71
N ASP A 133 9.81 -17.68 6.10
CA ASP A 133 9.05 -18.73 6.78
C ASP A 133 9.98 -19.91 7.10
N SER A 134 10.33 -20.07 8.37
CA SER A 134 10.83 -21.33 8.91
C SER A 134 9.79 -21.93 9.84
N PRO A 135 9.54 -23.26 9.76
CA PRO A 135 8.55 -23.92 10.58
C PRO A 135 8.99 -24.11 12.02
N SER A 136 7.99 -24.05 12.89
CA SER A 136 7.96 -24.39 14.30
C SER A 136 8.54 -25.78 14.61
N SER A 137 9.44 -25.84 15.59
CA SER A 137 9.72 -27.06 16.36
C SER A 137 9.53 -26.80 17.85
N THR A 138 8.56 -27.53 18.38
CA THR A 138 8.19 -27.81 19.76
C THR A 138 9.36 -28.10 20.71
N SER A 139 9.31 -27.57 21.93
CA SER A 139 9.94 -28.23 23.08
C SER A 139 9.34 -27.77 24.42
N SER A 140 8.93 -28.75 25.21
CA SER A 140 8.99 -28.81 26.69
C SER A 140 8.84 -30.29 27.09
N PRO A 141 9.31 -30.76 28.26
CA PRO A 141 10.54 -30.41 28.97
C PRO A 141 11.39 -31.65 29.39
N SER A 142 12.64 -31.38 29.78
CA SER A 142 13.50 -32.01 30.81
C SER A 142 13.54 -33.55 31.00
N VAL A 143 14.68 -34.17 30.63
CA VAL A 143 15.39 -35.13 31.50
C VAL A 143 16.88 -35.21 31.15
N VAL A 144 17.71 -35.26 32.19
CA VAL A 144 19.17 -35.19 32.21
C VAL A 144 19.82 -36.42 31.56
N SER A 145 20.66 -36.23 30.54
CA SER A 145 21.71 -37.19 30.18
C SER A 145 22.86 -36.54 29.41
N VAL A 146 24.07 -36.65 29.95
CA VAL A 146 25.32 -36.10 29.40
C VAL A 146 25.70 -36.86 28.13
N ARG A 147 25.72 -36.19 26.97
CA ARG A 147 26.33 -36.71 25.73
C ARG A 147 27.22 -35.67 25.03
N LYS A 148 28.35 -36.17 24.54
CA LYS A 148 29.47 -35.44 23.90
C LYS A 148 29.02 -34.70 22.63
N LYS A 149 29.46 -33.44 22.50
CA LYS A 149 29.21 -32.57 21.33
C LYS A 149 29.97 -33.06 20.09
N PHE A 150 29.26 -33.29 19.00
CA PHE A 150 29.83 -33.44 17.66
C PHE A 150 29.79 -32.09 16.91
N PRO A 151 30.79 -31.78 16.05
CA PRO A 151 30.85 -30.52 15.32
C PRO A 151 29.77 -30.42 14.23
N PRO A 152 29.34 -29.20 13.87
CA PRO A 152 28.30 -28.97 12.86
C PRO A 152 28.76 -29.41 11.47
N PRO A 153 27.85 -29.95 10.63
CA PRO A 153 28.18 -30.38 9.27
C PRO A 153 28.57 -29.18 8.38
N PRO A 154 29.49 -29.37 7.43
CA PRO A 154 29.95 -28.31 6.55
C PRO A 154 28.81 -27.80 5.66
N VAL A 155 28.61 -26.48 5.68
CA VAL A 155 27.63 -25.79 4.83
C VAL A 155 28.13 -25.82 3.39
N ASN A 156 27.37 -26.47 2.52
CA ASN A 156 27.70 -26.63 1.11
C ASN A 156 27.52 -25.26 0.40
N PRO A 157 28.54 -24.72 -0.30
CA PRO A 157 28.44 -23.42 -0.96
C PRO A 157 27.34 -23.45 -2.02
N GLN A 158 26.33 -22.61 -1.86
CA GLN A 158 25.25 -22.48 -2.83
C GLN A 158 25.79 -21.83 -4.10
N ASN A 159 25.74 -22.56 -5.21
CA ASN A 159 26.05 -22.05 -6.54
C ASN A 159 25.10 -20.90 -6.87
N HIS A 160 25.66 -19.69 -6.97
CA HIS A 160 24.92 -18.47 -7.32
C HIS A 160 24.35 -18.61 -8.73
N VAL A 161 23.03 -18.76 -8.85
CA VAL A 161 22.37 -18.86 -10.15
C VAL A 161 22.11 -17.43 -10.66
N PRO A 162 22.58 -17.07 -11.85
CA PRO A 162 22.40 -15.72 -12.37
C PRO A 162 20.90 -15.37 -12.55
N PRO A 163 20.53 -14.10 -12.35
CA PRO A 163 19.15 -13.64 -12.46
C PRO A 163 18.56 -13.98 -13.83
N GLY A 164 17.31 -14.48 -13.83
CA GLY A 164 16.59 -14.95 -15.02
C GLY A 164 16.56 -16.49 -15.19
N TRP A 165 17.49 -17.21 -14.57
CA TRP A 165 17.54 -18.68 -14.63
C TRP A 165 16.95 -19.28 -13.36
N GLY A 166 15.67 -19.02 -13.09
CA GLY A 166 14.99 -19.48 -11.87
C GLY A 166 15.33 -20.92 -11.44
N SER A 167 15.34 -21.17 -10.13
CA SER A 167 15.82 -22.41 -9.51
C SER A 167 15.28 -23.68 -10.18
N GLN A 168 16.02 -24.80 -10.10
CA GLN A 168 15.60 -26.08 -10.68
C GLN A 168 14.19 -26.51 -10.18
N GLN A 169 13.86 -26.19 -8.93
CA GLN A 169 12.54 -26.44 -8.36
C GLN A 169 11.45 -25.61 -9.03
N THR A 170 11.71 -24.33 -9.29
CA THR A 170 10.78 -23.43 -10.00
C THR A 170 10.56 -23.87 -11.45
N ARG A 171 11.62 -24.32 -12.14
CA ARG A 171 11.51 -24.89 -13.50
C ARG A 171 10.62 -26.13 -13.54
N SER A 172 10.81 -27.05 -12.59
CA SER A 172 9.98 -28.27 -12.46
C SER A 172 8.51 -27.93 -12.17
N ARG A 173 8.25 -26.96 -11.28
CA ARG A 173 6.88 -26.49 -10.99
C ARG A 173 6.20 -25.88 -12.22
N ASN A 174 6.91 -25.06 -12.99
CA ASN A 174 6.39 -24.45 -14.22
C ASN A 174 6.16 -25.48 -15.33
N GLN A 175 7.04 -26.47 -15.48
CA GLN A 175 6.83 -27.59 -16.41
C GLN A 175 5.58 -28.39 -16.04
N ARG A 176 5.39 -28.71 -14.76
CA ARG A 176 4.21 -29.45 -14.30
C ARG A 176 2.91 -28.66 -14.52
N ARG A 177 2.93 -27.34 -14.33
CA ARG A 177 1.80 -26.44 -14.67
C ARG A 177 1.50 -26.43 -16.17
N ARG A 178 2.54 -26.34 -17.02
CA ARG A 178 2.39 -26.39 -18.49
C ARG A 178 1.82 -27.73 -18.97
N LEU A 179 2.32 -28.84 -18.44
CA LEU A 179 1.80 -30.18 -18.74
C LEU A 179 0.35 -30.33 -18.28
N LYS A 180 0.02 -29.90 -17.05
CA LYS A 180 -1.36 -29.92 -16.57
C LYS A 180 -2.31 -29.14 -17.49
N LYS A 181 -1.91 -27.94 -17.92
CA LYS A 181 -2.71 -27.10 -18.82
C LYS A 181 -2.92 -27.75 -20.19
N LYS A 182 -1.91 -28.47 -20.71
CA LYS A 182 -2.04 -29.24 -21.96
C LYS A 182 -3.03 -30.40 -21.81
N TYR A 183 -2.90 -31.21 -20.76
CA TYR A 183 -3.84 -32.31 -20.51
C TYR A 183 -5.27 -31.83 -20.27
N GLU A 184 -5.44 -30.69 -19.61
CA GLU A 184 -6.76 -30.09 -19.39
C GLU A 184 -7.36 -29.55 -20.69
N ALA A 185 -6.55 -28.94 -21.57
CA ALA A 185 -6.99 -28.50 -22.89
C ALA A 185 -7.37 -29.68 -23.81
N GLU A 186 -6.60 -30.78 -23.78
CA GLU A 186 -6.93 -32.02 -24.51
C GLU A 186 -8.21 -32.67 -23.96
N ALA A 187 -8.38 -32.72 -22.63
CA ALA A 187 -9.58 -33.25 -21.99
C ALA A 187 -10.83 -32.39 -22.24
N ALA A 188 -10.66 -31.08 -22.44
CA ALA A 188 -11.75 -30.15 -22.77
C ALA A 188 -12.20 -30.25 -24.25
N GLY A 189 -11.50 -31.01 -25.09
CA GLY A 189 -11.86 -31.19 -26.51
C GLY A 189 -11.80 -29.90 -27.35
N SER A 190 -11.24 -28.82 -26.79
CA SER A 190 -11.04 -27.57 -27.51
C SER A 190 -9.77 -27.68 -28.35
N ASN A 191 -9.91 -27.94 -29.64
CA ASN A 191 -8.79 -27.73 -30.57
C ASN A 191 -8.36 -26.25 -30.45
N PRO A 192 -7.07 -25.94 -30.25
CA PRO A 192 -6.63 -24.56 -30.16
C PRO A 192 -7.02 -23.82 -31.46
N PRO A 193 -7.54 -22.58 -31.36
CA PRO A 193 -7.87 -21.80 -32.56
C PRO A 193 -6.60 -21.68 -33.41
N THR A 194 -6.68 -22.23 -34.63
CA THR A 194 -5.61 -22.13 -35.61
C THR A 194 -5.39 -20.64 -35.87
N ALA A 195 -4.20 -20.14 -35.57
CA ALA A 195 -3.86 -18.73 -35.73
C ALA A 195 -4.24 -18.25 -37.14
N PRO A 196 -4.95 -17.11 -37.29
CA PRO A 196 -5.35 -16.62 -38.58
C PRO A 196 -4.11 -16.33 -39.43
N ARG A 197 -4.04 -16.97 -40.60
CA ARG A 197 -3.04 -16.65 -41.63
C ARG A 197 -3.15 -15.17 -42.00
N PRO A 198 -2.04 -14.42 -42.13
CA PRO A 198 -2.07 -13.04 -42.56
C PRO A 198 -2.62 -12.97 -43.99
N LYS A 199 -3.79 -12.34 -44.15
CA LYS A 199 -4.36 -12.04 -45.46
C LYS A 199 -3.67 -10.79 -46.01
N ALA A 200 -3.19 -10.94 -47.23
CA ALA A 200 -2.55 -9.94 -48.03
C ALA A 200 -3.48 -8.75 -48.37
N LEU A 201 -2.85 -7.58 -48.41
CA LEU A 201 -3.08 -6.38 -49.22
C LEU A 201 -4.25 -6.38 -50.23
N SER A 202 -5.03 -5.28 -50.20
CA SER A 202 -5.79 -4.57 -51.27
C SER A 202 -7.13 -4.08 -50.70
N SER A 203 -7.77 -2.98 -51.10
CA SER A 203 -7.45 -1.83 -51.94
C SER A 203 -8.65 -0.86 -51.80
N THR A 204 -8.38 0.45 -51.74
CA THR A 204 -9.15 1.54 -52.36
C THR A 204 -10.67 1.68 -52.13
N ASN A 205 -11.01 2.85 -51.56
CA ASN A 205 -12.09 3.79 -51.92
C ASN A 205 -13.56 3.33 -51.90
N GLY A 206 -14.37 4.10 -51.16
CA GLY A 206 -15.79 4.30 -51.51
C GLY A 206 -16.73 4.58 -50.33
N VAL A 207 -16.81 5.84 -49.92
CA VAL A 207 -17.96 6.43 -49.18
C VAL A 207 -19.15 6.50 -50.16
N PRO A 208 -20.41 6.19 -49.78
CA PRO A 208 -21.29 7.27 -49.30
C PRO A 208 -22.35 6.92 -48.23
N LEU A 209 -22.63 7.99 -47.48
CA LEU A 209 -23.83 8.36 -46.72
C LEU A 209 -25.13 7.57 -46.95
N GLY A 210 -25.85 7.32 -45.85
CA GLY A 210 -27.28 7.67 -45.79
C GLY A 210 -28.25 6.67 -45.13
N HIS A 211 -28.83 7.12 -44.00
CA HIS A 211 -30.23 6.99 -43.57
C HIS A 211 -30.71 5.89 -42.57
N LYS A 212 -31.27 6.45 -41.47
CA LYS A 212 -32.44 6.08 -40.65
C LYS A 212 -32.30 5.07 -39.48
N ALA A 213 -32.50 5.64 -38.28
CA ALA A 213 -32.92 4.99 -37.03
C ALA A 213 -34.42 4.58 -37.06
N PRO A 214 -35.02 4.07 -35.98
CA PRO A 214 -34.49 3.30 -34.85
C PRO A 214 -35.13 1.88 -34.78
N ALA A 215 -34.41 0.89 -34.26
CA ALA A 215 -35.01 -0.37 -33.85
C ALA A 215 -34.57 -0.68 -32.42
N GLU A 216 -35.57 -0.65 -31.55
CA GLU A 216 -35.52 -1.06 -30.16
C GLU A 216 -35.03 -2.51 -30.08
N ASN A 217 -33.89 -2.72 -29.45
CA ASN A 217 -33.42 -4.05 -29.07
C ASN A 217 -33.34 -4.09 -27.55
N GLU A 218 -34.37 -4.69 -26.95
CA GLU A 218 -34.34 -5.22 -25.59
C GLU A 218 -33.05 -6.02 -25.39
N LEU A 219 -32.21 -5.52 -24.50
CA LEU A 219 -31.10 -6.28 -23.93
C LEU A 219 -31.66 -7.37 -23.03
N SER A 220 -31.93 -8.54 -23.60
CA SER A 220 -32.23 -9.74 -22.84
C SER A 220 -30.97 -10.18 -22.07
N LEU A 221 -30.85 -9.77 -20.80
CA LEU A 221 -29.91 -10.35 -19.84
C LEU A 221 -30.33 -11.80 -19.52
N SER A 222 -29.93 -12.75 -20.36
CA SER A 222 -30.18 -14.18 -20.14
C SER A 222 -28.93 -15.02 -20.44
N MET A 223 -27.80 -14.70 -19.78
CA MET A 223 -26.56 -15.50 -19.86
C MET A 223 -25.98 -15.93 -18.49
N PHE A 224 -26.83 -16.27 -17.52
CA PHE A 224 -26.41 -16.95 -16.28
C PHE A 224 -27.14 -18.27 -16.04
N SER A 225 -26.99 -19.25 -16.93
CA SER A 225 -27.25 -20.65 -16.55
C SER A 225 -26.59 -21.70 -17.46
N LEU A 226 -25.25 -21.71 -17.49
CA LEU A 226 -24.51 -22.92 -17.92
C LEU A 226 -24.17 -23.78 -16.70
N GLY A 227 -25.19 -24.12 -15.91
CA GLY A 227 -25.10 -25.18 -14.92
C GLY A 227 -25.01 -26.52 -15.62
N ASN A 228 -23.79 -27.03 -15.81
CA ASN A 228 -23.52 -28.31 -16.46
C ASN A 228 -24.20 -29.47 -15.69
N LYS A 229 -25.40 -29.85 -16.13
CA LYS A 229 -26.29 -30.84 -15.47
C LYS A 229 -25.71 -32.26 -15.42
N ASN A 230 -24.60 -32.54 -16.11
CA ASN A 230 -24.00 -33.88 -16.17
C ASN A 230 -23.02 -34.21 -15.02
N LYS A 231 -22.69 -33.28 -14.11
CA LYS A 231 -21.82 -33.59 -12.95
C LYS A 231 -22.53 -34.09 -11.69
N LYS A 232 -23.88 -34.12 -11.65
CA LYS A 232 -24.63 -34.49 -10.42
C LYS A 232 -25.00 -35.98 -10.30
N LYS A 233 -24.79 -36.82 -11.32
CA LYS A 233 -25.32 -38.20 -11.30
C LYS A 233 -24.38 -39.29 -10.72
N GLY A 234 -23.13 -38.96 -10.38
CA GLY A 234 -22.17 -39.96 -9.86
C GLY A 234 -21.56 -39.67 -8.49
N PHE A 235 -21.70 -38.45 -7.96
CA PHE A 235 -20.99 -38.08 -6.72
C PHE A 235 -21.61 -38.67 -5.46
N LYS A 236 -22.95 -38.82 -5.42
CA LYS A 236 -23.64 -39.42 -4.27
C LYS A 236 -23.36 -40.92 -4.10
N GLN A 237 -23.04 -41.63 -5.19
CA GLN A 237 -22.79 -43.07 -5.13
C GLN A 237 -21.40 -43.42 -4.60
N LYS A 238 -20.43 -42.49 -4.67
CA LYS A 238 -19.08 -42.67 -4.12
C LYS A 238 -18.96 -42.35 -2.62
N LEU A 239 -20.00 -41.81 -2.00
CA LEU A 239 -20.08 -41.59 -0.55
C LEU A 239 -20.81 -42.72 0.20
N ALA A 240 -21.40 -43.67 -0.52
CA ALA A 240 -22.01 -44.86 0.07
C ALA A 240 -20.98 -45.98 0.26
N LEU A 241 -19.92 -45.69 1.02
CA LEU A 241 -19.07 -46.75 1.58
C LEU A 241 -19.78 -47.32 2.82
N PRO A 242 -19.77 -48.65 3.03
CA PRO A 242 -20.38 -49.27 4.20
C PRO A 242 -19.73 -48.73 5.47
N ALA A 243 -20.57 -48.26 6.40
CA ALA A 243 -20.16 -47.62 7.63
C ALA A 243 -19.18 -48.52 8.40
N THR A 244 -17.91 -48.12 8.42
CA THR A 244 -16.91 -48.74 9.27
C THR A 244 -17.38 -48.63 10.73
N PRO A 245 -17.17 -49.67 11.56
CA PRO A 245 -17.62 -49.67 12.95
C PRO A 245 -17.13 -48.40 13.65
N LYS A 246 -18.06 -47.68 14.29
CA LYS A 246 -17.77 -46.48 15.09
C LYS A 246 -16.73 -46.85 16.14
N ILE A 247 -15.48 -46.49 15.91
CA ILE A 247 -14.47 -46.45 16.96
C ILE A 247 -14.86 -45.23 17.81
N VAL A 248 -15.55 -45.51 18.92
CA VAL A 248 -15.84 -44.52 19.95
C VAL A 248 -14.53 -44.24 20.66
N PHE A 249 -13.77 -43.28 20.15
CA PHE A 249 -12.74 -42.65 20.95
C PHE A 249 -13.48 -41.88 22.05
N GLN A 250 -13.32 -42.31 23.30
CA GLN A 250 -13.49 -41.43 24.44
C GLN A 250 -12.42 -40.33 24.30
N ALA A 251 -12.71 -39.34 23.47
CA ALA A 251 -11.93 -38.13 23.41
C ALA A 251 -12.13 -37.43 24.76
N GLN A 252 -11.21 -37.65 25.68
CA GLN A 252 -10.94 -36.69 26.74
C GLN A 252 -10.45 -35.45 26.01
N THR A 253 -11.39 -34.61 25.56
CA THR A 253 -11.07 -33.30 25.01
C THR A 253 -10.36 -32.56 26.13
N PRO A 254 -9.05 -32.26 26.00
CA PRO A 254 -8.36 -31.51 27.02
C PRO A 254 -9.16 -30.21 27.22
N ARG A 255 -9.55 -29.95 28.47
CA ARG A 255 -10.27 -28.73 28.84
C ARG A 255 -9.41 -27.56 28.35
N LEU A 256 -9.87 -26.83 27.34
CA LEU A 256 -9.27 -25.56 26.98
C LEU A 256 -9.45 -24.65 28.19
N VAL A 257 -8.36 -24.43 28.92
CA VAL A 257 -8.29 -23.48 30.02
C VAL A 257 -8.26 -22.10 29.36
N PRO A 258 -9.33 -21.29 29.48
CA PRO A 258 -9.32 -19.95 28.91
C PRO A 258 -8.17 -19.14 29.55
N PRO A 259 -7.57 -18.18 28.84
CA PRO A 259 -6.46 -17.38 29.37
C PRO A 259 -6.74 -16.74 30.74
N SER A 260 -8.00 -16.47 31.07
CA SER A 260 -8.44 -16.00 32.39
C SER A 260 -8.19 -16.98 33.55
N GLU A 261 -8.04 -18.27 33.28
CA GLU A 261 -7.73 -19.32 34.25
C GLU A 261 -6.22 -19.63 34.33
N GLN A 262 -5.35 -18.94 33.57
CA GLN A 262 -3.89 -19.10 33.66
C GLN A 262 -3.31 -18.12 34.70
N GLU A 263 -2.78 -18.64 35.81
CA GLU A 263 -2.20 -17.83 36.91
C GLU A 263 -0.84 -17.17 36.56
N ASP A 264 -0.22 -17.58 35.45
CA ASP A 264 1.14 -17.20 35.05
C ASP A 264 1.15 -16.24 33.83
N LEU A 265 0.34 -15.20 33.88
CA LEU A 265 0.32 -14.15 32.85
C LEU A 265 1.38 -13.08 33.17
N PRO A 266 2.22 -12.66 32.19
CA PRO A 266 3.18 -11.59 32.40
C PRO A 266 2.45 -10.30 32.78
N THR A 267 3.01 -9.55 33.73
CA THR A 267 2.39 -8.42 34.46
C THR A 267 1.91 -7.25 33.57
N ASN A 268 2.18 -7.28 32.27
CA ASN A 268 1.85 -6.23 31.31
C ASN A 268 0.79 -6.65 30.28
N MET A 269 0.08 -7.76 30.49
CA MET A 269 -0.93 -8.24 29.55
C MET A 269 -2.34 -8.08 30.15
N PHE A 270 -3.06 -7.06 29.69
CA PHE A 270 -4.44 -6.82 30.08
C PHE A 270 -5.37 -7.60 29.15
N VAL A 271 -5.96 -8.68 29.66
CA VAL A 271 -7.01 -9.41 28.95
C VAL A 271 -8.30 -8.61 29.11
N THR A 272 -8.59 -7.72 28.16
CA THR A 272 -9.94 -7.13 28.06
C THR A 272 -10.85 -8.20 27.48
N SER A 273 -11.88 -8.60 28.22
CA SER A 273 -12.95 -9.48 27.75
C SER A 273 -13.75 -8.77 26.65
N VAL A 274 -13.16 -8.69 25.46
CA VAL A 274 -13.76 -8.12 24.26
C VAL A 274 -13.90 -9.24 23.26
N ASP A 275 -15.12 -9.76 23.27
CA ASP A 275 -15.84 -10.42 22.20
C ASP A 275 -15.33 -11.75 21.64
N VAL A 276 -15.91 -12.83 22.16
CA VAL A 276 -16.02 -14.12 21.48
C VAL A 276 -17.51 -14.54 21.51
N GLU A 277 -18.42 -13.65 21.09
CA GLU A 277 -19.81 -14.04 20.77
C GLU A 277 -20.23 -13.77 19.31
N GLU A 278 -19.30 -13.47 18.41
CA GLU A 278 -19.59 -13.53 16.96
C GLU A 278 -19.71 -14.99 16.48
N GLY A 279 -20.93 -15.54 16.54
CA GLY A 279 -21.24 -16.76 15.78
C GLY A 279 -22.40 -17.63 16.24
N LYS A 280 -23.11 -17.31 17.32
CA LYS A 280 -24.20 -18.17 17.85
C LYS A 280 -25.62 -17.67 17.67
N TRP A 281 -25.85 -16.59 16.93
CA TRP A 281 -27.23 -16.20 16.59
C TRP A 281 -27.67 -16.91 15.31
N GLY A 282 -28.44 -17.98 15.48
CA GLY A 282 -29.02 -18.76 14.39
C GLY A 282 -29.89 -17.89 13.48
N LYS A 283 -29.59 -17.91 12.17
CA LYS A 283 -30.26 -17.17 11.09
C LYS A 283 -31.73 -17.57 10.83
N LYS A 284 -32.46 -18.07 11.84
CA LYS A 284 -33.84 -18.58 11.67
C LYS A 284 -34.92 -17.81 12.43
N ALA A 285 -34.60 -16.85 13.28
CA ALA A 285 -35.60 -16.11 14.07
C ALA A 285 -35.73 -14.62 13.70
N LYS A 286 -34.92 -14.08 12.78
CA LYS A 286 -34.93 -12.64 12.43
C LYS A 286 -35.79 -12.31 11.19
N LYS A 287 -36.83 -13.11 10.91
CA LYS A 287 -37.79 -12.84 9.81
C LYS A 287 -39.23 -12.59 10.28
N GLU A 288 -39.51 -12.61 11.58
CA GLU A 288 -40.88 -12.40 12.09
C GLU A 288 -41.00 -11.28 13.15
N ALA A 289 -39.94 -10.53 13.44
CA ALA A 289 -39.97 -9.43 14.42
C ALA A 289 -39.63 -8.06 13.83
N ILE A 290 -39.59 -7.95 12.49
CA ILE A 290 -39.43 -6.68 11.76
C ILE A 290 -40.57 -6.61 10.74
N GLU A 291 -41.79 -6.75 11.25
CA GLU A 291 -43.03 -6.58 10.47
C GLU A 291 -44.14 -6.08 11.41
N GLU A 292 -43.86 -5.04 12.22
CA GLU A 292 -44.93 -4.22 12.83
C GLU A 292 -44.41 -2.94 13.50
N VAL A 293 -43.48 -2.22 12.86
CA VAL A 293 -43.24 -0.81 13.19
C VAL A 293 -43.11 -0.06 11.87
N ALA A 294 -44.25 0.10 11.20
CA ALA A 294 -44.43 1.09 10.16
C ALA A 294 -44.35 2.46 10.83
N LEU A 295 -43.12 2.95 11.03
CA LEU A 295 -42.89 4.37 11.19
C LEU A 295 -43.18 4.98 9.82
N ASP A 296 -44.31 5.67 9.76
CA ASP A 296 -44.73 6.61 8.73
C ASP A 296 -43.68 7.74 8.64
N TYR A 297 -42.52 7.41 8.06
CA TYR A 297 -41.61 8.40 7.51
C TYR A 297 -42.35 8.97 6.31
N GLY A 298 -42.93 10.16 6.53
CA GLY A 298 -43.65 10.90 5.52
C GLY A 298 -42.88 10.89 4.22
N GLU A 299 -43.61 10.65 3.14
CA GLU A 299 -43.25 10.81 1.74
C GLU A 299 -42.32 12.03 1.59
N GLU A 300 -41.02 11.83 1.76
CA GLU A 300 -40.01 12.83 1.47
C GLU A 300 -40.11 13.02 -0.03
N ASP A 301 -40.69 14.16 -0.41
CA ASP A 301 -40.75 14.67 -1.78
C ASP A 301 -39.46 14.27 -2.49
N ALA A 302 -39.55 13.25 -3.35
CA ALA A 302 -38.42 12.79 -4.15
C ALA A 302 -37.97 14.01 -4.94
N ILE A 303 -36.84 14.60 -4.55
CA ILE A 303 -36.29 15.77 -5.19
C ILE A 303 -35.86 15.30 -6.59
N GLU A 304 -36.76 15.46 -7.58
CA GLU A 304 -36.57 15.14 -9.00
C GLU A 304 -35.39 15.93 -9.65
N GLY A 305 -34.56 16.61 -8.87
CA GLY A 305 -33.41 17.40 -9.32
C GLY A 305 -32.04 16.77 -9.10
N ALA A 306 -31.91 15.68 -8.32
CA ALA A 306 -30.59 15.09 -8.05
C ALA A 306 -29.96 14.45 -9.31
N ASP A 307 -30.78 13.79 -10.13
CA ASP A 307 -30.30 13.12 -11.34
C ASP A 307 -29.83 14.11 -12.42
N ALA A 308 -30.48 15.27 -12.51
CA ALA A 308 -30.12 16.31 -13.49
C ALA A 308 -28.73 16.91 -13.23
N ILE A 309 -28.37 17.12 -11.95
CA ILE A 309 -27.05 17.65 -11.56
C ILE A 309 -25.94 16.66 -11.95
N HIS A 310 -26.21 15.35 -11.80
CA HIS A 310 -25.24 14.31 -12.14
C HIS A 310 -24.99 14.21 -13.65
N GLU A 311 -26.04 14.37 -14.47
CA GLU A 311 -25.91 14.37 -15.94
C GLU A 311 -25.11 15.58 -16.45
N GLU A 312 -25.34 16.77 -15.89
CA GLU A 312 -24.59 17.98 -16.27
C GLU A 312 -23.10 17.86 -15.91
N ALA A 313 -22.79 17.34 -14.73
CA ALA A 313 -21.41 17.10 -14.31
C ALA A 313 -20.70 16.11 -15.26
N ASN A 314 -21.35 14.99 -15.62
CA ASN A 314 -20.78 14.02 -16.55
C ASN A 314 -20.47 14.64 -17.91
N LYS A 315 -21.40 15.45 -18.44
CA LYS A 315 -21.23 16.13 -19.72
C LYS A 315 -20.07 17.13 -19.70
N MET A 316 -19.89 17.85 -18.58
CA MET A 316 -18.74 18.74 -18.39
C MET A 316 -17.42 17.96 -18.47
N TRP A 317 -17.30 16.84 -17.75
CA TRP A 317 -16.10 16.00 -17.77
C TRP A 317 -15.79 15.44 -19.16
N GLU A 318 -16.79 14.93 -19.88
CA GLU A 318 -16.62 14.43 -21.25
C GLU A 318 -16.14 15.54 -22.21
N THR A 319 -16.69 16.74 -22.06
CA THR A 319 -16.31 17.90 -22.89
C THR A 319 -14.86 18.28 -22.64
N VAL A 320 -14.47 18.47 -21.37
CA VAL A 320 -13.10 18.84 -20.98
C VAL A 320 -12.09 17.76 -21.41
N GLU A 321 -12.45 16.48 -21.32
CA GLU A 321 -11.57 15.39 -21.75
C GLU A 321 -11.37 15.38 -23.28
N ALA A 322 -12.42 15.67 -24.05
CA ALA A 322 -12.34 15.74 -25.51
C ALA A 322 -11.54 16.96 -26.00
N THR A 323 -11.60 18.09 -25.29
CA THR A 323 -10.95 19.35 -25.67
C THR A 323 -9.65 19.63 -24.90
N PHE A 324 -9.21 18.70 -24.04
CA PHE A 324 -8.04 18.90 -23.17
C PHE A 324 -6.78 19.34 -23.94
N ASP A 325 -6.53 18.72 -25.10
CA ASP A 325 -5.33 19.00 -25.89
C ASP A 325 -5.38 20.40 -26.53
N SER A 326 -6.56 20.98 -26.74
CA SER A 326 -6.74 22.32 -27.29
C SER A 326 -6.64 23.45 -26.27
N TYR A 327 -6.81 23.19 -24.96
CA TYR A 327 -6.74 24.24 -23.96
C TYR A 327 -5.33 24.86 -23.88
N PRO A 328 -5.23 26.19 -23.72
CA PRO A 328 -3.95 26.87 -23.57
C PRO A 328 -3.30 26.53 -22.23
N VAL A 329 -2.00 26.26 -22.27
CA VAL A 329 -1.18 26.07 -21.07
C VAL A 329 -0.99 27.41 -20.38
N ILE A 330 -1.23 27.44 -19.07
CA ILE A 330 -1.03 28.61 -18.23
C ILE A 330 0.48 28.84 -18.10
N THR A 331 0.97 29.91 -18.72
CA THR A 331 2.39 30.29 -18.75
C THR A 331 2.70 31.53 -17.93
N GLN A 332 1.67 32.30 -17.58
CA GLN A 332 1.78 33.52 -16.78
C GLN A 332 0.69 33.52 -15.70
N PRO A 333 0.98 34.02 -14.48
CA PRO A 333 0.02 33.95 -13.38
C PRO A 333 -1.24 34.77 -13.65
N GLU A 334 -1.12 35.81 -14.48
CA GLU A 334 -2.22 36.69 -14.90
C GLU A 334 -3.27 35.99 -15.78
N GLN A 335 -2.96 34.80 -16.35
CA GLN A 335 -3.89 34.03 -17.20
C GLN A 335 -4.92 33.23 -16.39
N SER A 336 -4.77 33.19 -15.07
CA SER A 336 -5.66 32.48 -14.16
C SER A 336 -6.25 33.46 -13.16
N HIS A 337 -7.57 33.40 -13.00
CA HIS A 337 -8.33 34.22 -12.07
C HIS A 337 -9.11 33.33 -11.10
N VAL A 338 -9.49 33.90 -9.95
CA VAL A 338 -10.39 33.25 -9.00
C VAL A 338 -11.71 32.95 -9.70
N GLY A 339 -12.16 31.71 -9.59
CA GLY A 339 -13.33 31.15 -10.26
C GLY A 339 -13.00 30.30 -11.48
N ASN A 340 -11.82 30.46 -12.09
CA ASN A 340 -11.47 29.74 -13.31
C ASN A 340 -11.38 28.24 -13.09
N LEU A 341 -11.83 27.48 -14.10
CA LEU A 341 -11.66 26.05 -14.18
C LEU A 341 -10.27 25.72 -14.76
N VAL A 342 -9.46 24.97 -14.03
CA VAL A 342 -8.14 24.52 -14.47
C VAL A 342 -8.08 23.01 -14.58
N THR A 343 -7.31 22.52 -15.54
CA THR A 343 -7.18 21.09 -15.80
C THR A 343 -5.74 20.67 -16.06
N TRP A 344 -5.38 19.45 -15.65
CA TRP A 344 -4.09 18.84 -15.89
C TRP A 344 -4.22 17.31 -15.96
N LYS A 345 -3.21 16.65 -16.53
CA LYS A 345 -3.11 15.18 -16.52
C LYS A 345 -2.02 14.75 -15.54
N ALA A 346 -2.34 13.83 -14.65
CA ALA A 346 -1.37 13.26 -13.70
C ALA A 346 -1.61 11.75 -13.54
N LEU A 347 -0.63 11.03 -13.00
CA LEU A 347 -0.83 9.64 -12.60
C LEU A 347 -1.71 9.61 -11.35
N ALA A 348 -2.86 8.96 -11.44
CA ALA A 348 -3.77 8.73 -10.33
C ALA A 348 -4.15 7.26 -10.25
N LEU A 349 -4.59 6.82 -9.08
CA LEU A 349 -5.11 5.48 -8.90
C LEU A 349 -6.59 5.46 -9.28
N ASN A 350 -6.96 4.67 -10.27
CA ASN A 350 -8.37 4.48 -10.62
C ASN A 350 -9.08 3.72 -9.47
N PRO A 351 -10.12 4.26 -8.82
CA PRO A 351 -10.72 3.67 -7.63
C PRO A 351 -11.47 2.35 -7.93
N ILE A 352 -11.85 2.10 -9.19
CA ILE A 352 -12.54 0.88 -9.59
C ILE A 352 -11.53 -0.25 -9.83
N THR A 353 -10.43 0.05 -10.52
CA THR A 353 -9.45 -0.96 -10.94
C THR A 353 -8.25 -1.06 -10.00
N PHE A 354 -8.09 -0.12 -9.08
CA PHE A 354 -6.91 0.07 -8.22
C PHE A 354 -5.59 0.01 -9.01
N SER A 355 -5.62 0.54 -10.23
CA SER A 355 -4.48 0.55 -11.15
C SER A 355 -4.00 1.97 -11.39
N PRO A 356 -2.68 2.22 -11.46
CA PRO A 356 -2.14 3.55 -11.76
C PRO A 356 -2.40 3.88 -13.22
N GLU A 357 -3.13 4.95 -13.48
CA GLU A 357 -3.54 5.40 -14.82
C GLU A 357 -3.34 6.92 -14.94
N VAL A 358 -2.99 7.42 -16.13
CA VAL A 358 -2.94 8.87 -16.38
C VAL A 358 -4.37 9.38 -16.46
N SER A 359 -4.78 10.13 -15.44
CA SER A 359 -6.14 10.64 -15.29
C SER A 359 -6.18 12.16 -15.47
N LEU A 360 -7.29 12.63 -16.02
CA LEU A 360 -7.59 14.05 -16.10
C LEU A 360 -8.07 14.54 -14.73
N HIS A 361 -7.47 15.61 -14.24
CA HIS A 361 -7.93 16.32 -13.05
C HIS A 361 -8.54 17.65 -13.45
N LEU A 362 -9.57 18.04 -12.72
CA LEU A 362 -10.29 19.29 -12.88
C LEU A 362 -10.38 19.95 -11.52
N ALA A 363 -10.08 21.24 -11.45
CA ALA A 363 -10.19 22.00 -10.22
C ALA A 363 -10.66 23.42 -10.51
N ARG A 364 -11.26 24.03 -9.50
CA ARG A 364 -11.64 25.43 -9.52
C ARG A 364 -10.64 26.25 -8.72
N VAL A 365 -10.20 27.37 -9.26
CA VAL A 365 -9.29 28.29 -8.54
C VAL A 365 -10.11 29.07 -7.52
N GLU A 366 -9.95 28.80 -6.23
CA GLU A 366 -10.70 29.48 -5.16
C GLU A 366 -9.99 30.76 -4.69
N ALA A 367 -8.66 30.77 -4.68
CA ALA A 367 -7.88 31.98 -4.38
C ALA A 367 -6.53 31.99 -5.07
N VAL A 368 -6.01 33.20 -5.33
CA VAL A 368 -4.64 33.43 -5.80
C VAL A 368 -3.94 34.31 -4.77
N ASN A 369 -2.93 33.76 -4.10
CA ASN A 369 -2.15 34.47 -3.09
C ASN A 369 -1.18 35.47 -3.74
N ALA A 370 -0.70 36.44 -2.95
CA ALA A 370 0.27 37.45 -3.41
C ALA A 370 1.59 36.84 -3.95
N ASP A 371 1.93 35.64 -3.49
CA ASP A 371 3.13 34.89 -3.92
C ASP A 371 2.89 34.05 -5.20
N ASN A 372 1.77 34.27 -5.90
CA ASN A 372 1.32 33.45 -7.03
C ASN A 372 1.11 31.97 -6.68
N ALA A 373 0.81 31.67 -5.42
CA ALA A 373 0.33 30.35 -5.01
C ALA A 373 -1.19 30.28 -5.24
N TYR A 374 -1.64 29.17 -5.83
CA TYR A 374 -3.04 28.93 -6.16
C TYR A 374 -3.65 28.04 -5.08
N ILE A 375 -4.78 28.46 -4.53
CA ILE A 375 -5.63 27.59 -3.73
C ILE A 375 -6.69 27.05 -4.68
N ILE A 376 -6.67 25.75 -4.92
CA ILE A 376 -7.59 25.08 -5.83
C ILE A 376 -8.50 24.11 -5.07
N SER A 377 -9.75 24.04 -5.49
CA SER A 377 -10.71 23.04 -5.02
C SER A 377 -10.91 22.00 -6.11
N ARG A 378 -10.49 20.75 -5.86
CA ARG A 378 -10.58 19.66 -6.85
C ARG A 378 -12.04 19.25 -7.05
N LEU A 379 -12.47 19.16 -8.30
CA LEU A 379 -13.77 18.60 -8.65
C LEU A 379 -13.65 17.08 -8.68
N VAL A 380 -14.57 16.39 -8.01
CA VAL A 380 -14.65 14.92 -8.02
C VAL A 380 -15.32 14.47 -9.31
N ARG A 381 -14.71 13.48 -9.98
CA ARG A 381 -15.33 12.86 -11.15
C ARG A 381 -16.56 12.05 -10.70
N PRO A 382 -17.73 12.21 -11.33
CA PRO A 382 -18.87 11.35 -11.08
C PRO A 382 -18.50 9.86 -11.09
N GLY A 383 -18.88 9.13 -10.03
CA GLY A 383 -18.53 7.71 -9.85
C GLY A 383 -17.15 7.44 -9.23
N TRP A 384 -16.38 8.47 -8.88
CA TRP A 384 -15.12 8.37 -8.11
C TRP A 384 -15.28 8.78 -6.64
N GLU A 385 -16.51 8.77 -6.12
CA GLU A 385 -16.82 9.13 -4.75
C GLU A 385 -16.30 8.05 -3.78
N VAL A 386 -15.11 8.26 -3.23
CA VAL A 386 -14.53 7.39 -2.18
C VAL A 386 -14.86 8.00 -0.82
N GLY A 387 -16.12 7.88 -0.40
CA GLY A 387 -16.58 8.35 0.90
C GLY A 387 -16.72 9.88 1.01
N GLU A 388 -17.43 10.33 2.05
CA GLU A 388 -17.61 11.75 2.41
C GLU A 388 -16.30 12.37 2.93
N GLU A 389 -15.23 12.31 2.15
CA GLU A 389 -14.05 13.11 2.45
C GLU A 389 -14.37 14.56 2.03
N PRO A 390 -14.27 15.54 2.94
CA PRO A 390 -14.49 16.94 2.58
C PRO A 390 -13.51 17.32 1.47
N ALA A 391 -13.96 18.10 0.49
CA ALA A 391 -13.08 18.66 -0.54
C ALA A 391 -11.96 19.45 0.15
N VAL A 392 -10.76 18.88 0.18
CA VAL A 392 -9.59 19.51 0.78
C VAL A 392 -9.07 20.51 -0.24
N ASP A 393 -9.08 21.79 0.13
CA ASP A 393 -8.44 22.83 -0.65
C ASP A 393 -6.93 22.57 -0.70
N GLU A 394 -6.39 22.48 -1.90
CA GLU A 394 -4.96 22.25 -2.11
C GLU A 394 -4.27 23.56 -2.50
N THR A 395 -3.14 23.84 -1.84
CA THR A 395 -2.27 24.96 -2.22
C THR A 395 -1.19 24.47 -3.17
N ILE A 396 -1.19 24.99 -4.40
CA ILE A 396 -0.22 24.66 -5.46
C ILE A 396 0.68 25.87 -5.70
N THR A 397 1.99 25.65 -5.71
CA THR A 397 2.95 26.73 -6.00
C THR A 397 3.04 27.00 -7.50
N TRP A 398 3.46 28.20 -7.91
CA TRP A 398 3.66 28.51 -9.33
C TRP A 398 4.63 27.55 -10.04
N GLY A 399 5.65 27.05 -9.32
CA GLY A 399 6.57 26.04 -9.86
C GLY A 399 5.84 24.75 -10.24
N ASP A 400 4.93 24.30 -9.39
CA ASP A 400 4.11 23.09 -9.62
C ASP A 400 3.13 23.30 -10.78
N VAL A 401 2.53 24.50 -10.92
CA VAL A 401 1.66 24.85 -12.05
C VAL A 401 2.38 24.63 -13.39
N LEU A 402 3.65 25.06 -13.48
CA LEU A 402 4.47 24.88 -14.68
C LEU A 402 4.87 23.41 -14.90
N ILE A 403 5.22 22.67 -13.83
CA ILE A 403 5.60 21.26 -13.91
C ILE A 403 4.42 20.38 -14.33
N MET A 404 3.23 20.65 -13.79
CA MET A 404 2.00 19.91 -14.06
C MET A 404 1.41 20.24 -15.44
N GLY A 405 1.87 21.34 -16.07
CA GLY A 405 1.34 21.81 -17.35
C GLY A 405 -0.14 22.18 -17.24
N LEU A 406 -0.51 22.91 -16.19
CA LEU A 406 -1.89 23.34 -15.94
C LEU A 406 -2.45 24.12 -17.14
N LYS A 407 -3.67 23.79 -17.54
CA LYS A 407 -4.38 24.42 -18.67
C LYS A 407 -5.65 25.10 -18.17
N ASN A 408 -6.02 26.21 -18.81
CA ASN A 408 -7.27 26.93 -18.49
C ASN A 408 -8.42 26.34 -19.32
N ALA A 409 -9.43 25.79 -18.66
CA ALA A 409 -10.59 25.14 -19.27
C ALA A 409 -11.81 26.08 -19.41
N ASP A 410 -11.75 27.30 -18.87
CA ASP A 410 -12.88 28.23 -18.73
C ASP A 410 -13.04 29.21 -19.92
N GLN A 411 -12.47 28.88 -21.09
CA GLN A 411 -12.31 29.82 -22.20
C GLN A 411 -13.36 29.72 -23.34
N GLU A 412 -14.54 29.15 -23.09
CA GLU A 412 -15.67 29.17 -24.06
C GLU A 412 -16.89 29.98 -23.60
#